data_AF-A0A3M1ZDV3-F1
#
_entry.id   AF-A0A3M1ZDV3-F1
#
_cell.length_a   1.000
_cell.length_b   1.000
_cell.length_c   1.000
_cell.angle_alpha   90.00
_cell.angle_beta   90.00
_cell.angle_gamma   90.00
#
_symmetry.space_group_name_H-M   'P 1'
#
loop_
_entity.id
_entity.type
_entity.pdbx_description
1 polymer ?
#
loop_
_entity_poly.entity_id
_entity_poly.type
_entity_poly.pdbx_seq_one_letter_code
_entity_poly.pdbx_strand_id
1 'polypeptide(L)'
;MYRKTYVFLLMTVLAVMALGAVSLVGALDDAPEAPITNDEGGPVSITGSVSYTNSFFTAGVAEPVIILEDQAGFIDRNKGFLMPVESQVLGQITSDFFTSPFTYSLTLPIEPRGTLRDVDHDDVEETGVMVFAVAYWTNIFGDPYLEERDLFGGGWSTAYASTHVKQNPTGGGEYIGGKVLIYAPEEGQGFPSGFGEDGLLFTEDDPIVIVPQGYTLVDMDTDPFTFDRSRHPVVDLIEGEGAEADDFSDLSYTEAFDALVDLMSKEYAFTEFKGIDWDALREEFRPMFEEAEANNSNDDYKRALMRFTWAIPDGHVGTSAFV
;
A
#
# COMPACT_ATOMS: atom_id res chain seq x y z
N MET A 1 -36.71 -70.51 -7.60
CA MET A 1 -36.78 -69.75 -6.33
C MET A 1 -35.60 -68.77 -6.22
N TYR A 2 -35.31 -67.94 -7.23
CA TYR A 2 -34.09 -67.11 -7.28
C TYR A 2 -34.25 -65.82 -8.13
N ARG A 3 -35.46 -65.28 -8.26
CA ARG A 3 -35.73 -64.13 -9.17
C ARG A 3 -36.40 -62.92 -8.51
N LYS A 4 -36.76 -63.00 -7.22
CA LYS A 4 -37.41 -61.90 -6.49
C LYS A 4 -36.46 -61.12 -5.57
N THR A 5 -35.27 -61.65 -5.28
CA THR A 5 -34.32 -61.03 -4.34
C THR A 5 -33.44 -59.95 -4.98
N TYR A 6 -33.20 -60.03 -6.29
CA TYR A 6 -32.35 -59.06 -7.00
C TYR A 6 -33.04 -57.73 -7.35
N VAL A 7 -34.38 -57.74 -7.48
CA VAL A 7 -35.14 -56.50 -7.78
C VAL A 7 -35.22 -55.60 -6.55
N PHE A 8 -35.26 -56.18 -5.35
CA PHE A 8 -35.27 -55.42 -4.10
C PHE A 8 -33.92 -54.78 -3.79
N LEU A 9 -32.81 -55.48 -4.06
CA LEU A 9 -31.45 -54.97 -3.85
C LEU A 9 -31.08 -53.85 -4.84
N LEU A 10 -31.55 -53.92 -6.09
CA LEU A 10 -31.29 -52.90 -7.10
C LEU A 10 -32.08 -51.61 -6.83
N MET A 11 -33.29 -51.70 -6.26
CA MET A 11 -34.07 -50.52 -5.88
C MET A 11 -33.58 -49.84 -4.59
N THR A 12 -32.91 -50.57 -3.68
CA THR A 12 -32.31 -49.95 -2.49
C THR A 12 -31.02 -49.21 -2.83
N VAL A 13 -30.23 -49.69 -3.80
CA VAL A 13 -29.01 -48.99 -4.24
C VAL A 13 -29.34 -47.72 -5.05
N LEU A 14 -30.42 -47.72 -5.84
CA LEU A 14 -30.91 -46.52 -6.54
C LEU A 14 -31.56 -45.49 -5.60
N ALA A 15 -32.20 -45.92 -4.51
CA ALA A 15 -32.76 -45.01 -3.51
C ALA A 15 -31.67 -44.37 -2.62
N VAL A 16 -30.53 -45.02 -2.41
CA VAL A 16 -29.40 -44.46 -1.66
C VAL A 16 -28.52 -43.53 -2.52
N MET A 17 -28.45 -43.75 -3.84
CA MET A 17 -27.81 -42.76 -4.74
C MET A 17 -28.67 -41.53 -5.02
N ALA A 18 -29.99 -41.58 -4.79
CA ALA A 18 -30.88 -40.43 -4.95
C ALA A 18 -30.95 -39.51 -3.71
N LEU A 19 -30.30 -39.88 -2.60
CA LEU A 19 -30.24 -39.09 -1.36
C LEU A 19 -28.86 -38.45 -1.08
N GLY A 20 -27.90 -38.60 -2.01
CA GLY A 20 -26.55 -38.05 -1.90
C GLY A 20 -26.30 -36.75 -2.68
N ALA A 21 -27.32 -36.18 -3.32
CA ALA A 21 -27.26 -34.87 -3.93
C ALA A 21 -28.08 -33.88 -3.10
N VAL A 22 -27.69 -33.73 -1.82
CA VAL A 22 -27.90 -32.43 -1.18
C VAL A 22 -26.81 -31.56 -1.77
N SER A 23 -27.21 -30.75 -2.73
CA SER A 23 -26.43 -29.63 -3.23
C SER A 23 -25.88 -28.87 -2.03
N LEU A 24 -24.55 -28.81 -1.88
CA LEU A 24 -23.94 -27.65 -1.25
C LEU A 24 -24.18 -26.49 -2.22
N VAL A 25 -25.35 -25.86 -2.07
CA VAL A 25 -25.63 -24.51 -2.54
C VAL A 25 -25.78 -23.75 -1.23
N GLY A 26 -24.69 -23.16 -0.76
CA GLY A 26 -24.64 -22.55 0.55
C GLY A 26 -23.23 -22.11 0.86
N ALA A 27 -22.86 -20.95 0.33
CA ALA A 27 -21.76 -20.13 0.83
C ALA A 27 -22.03 -18.64 0.51
N LEU A 28 -22.40 -18.30 -0.73
CA LEU A 28 -22.82 -16.93 -1.07
C LEU A 28 -24.13 -16.40 -0.44
N ASP A 29 -25.11 -17.26 -0.11
CA ASP A 29 -26.46 -16.82 0.32
C ASP A 29 -26.53 -16.39 1.81
N ASP A 30 -25.41 -16.43 2.55
CA ASP A 30 -25.36 -16.15 4.00
C ASP A 30 -24.50 -14.93 4.40
N ALA A 31 -23.68 -14.36 3.50
CA ALA A 31 -22.91 -13.15 3.81
C ALA A 31 -23.83 -11.91 3.83
N PRO A 32 -23.72 -11.03 4.84
CA PRO A 32 -24.55 -9.82 4.89
C PRO A 32 -24.11 -8.80 3.84
N GLU A 33 -25.06 -7.97 3.40
CA GLU A 33 -24.76 -6.81 2.56
C GLU A 33 -23.84 -5.83 3.28
N ALA A 34 -22.87 -5.26 2.55
CA ALA A 34 -21.97 -4.24 3.07
C ALA A 34 -22.77 -2.99 3.52
N PRO A 35 -22.49 -2.42 4.71
CA PRO A 35 -23.12 -1.19 5.14
C PRO A 35 -22.57 0.00 4.36
N ILE A 36 -23.26 0.37 3.27
CA ILE A 36 -22.84 1.46 2.39
C ILE A 36 -23.08 2.84 3.01
N THR A 37 -22.07 3.70 2.92
CA THR A 37 -22.14 5.14 3.22
C THR A 37 -22.14 5.94 1.92
N ASN A 38 -22.81 7.10 1.95
CA ASN A 38 -22.84 8.08 0.85
C ASN A 38 -23.14 7.47 -0.53
N ASP A 39 -24.16 6.61 -0.65
CA ASP A 39 -24.47 5.95 -1.93
C ASP A 39 -24.97 6.93 -3.00
N GLU A 40 -24.03 7.46 -3.78
CA GLU A 40 -24.25 8.38 -4.90
C GLU A 40 -24.05 7.67 -6.26
N GLY A 41 -24.02 6.34 -6.25
CA GLY A 41 -23.77 5.50 -7.42
C GLY A 41 -22.30 5.12 -7.64
N GLY A 42 -21.44 5.38 -6.65
CA GLY A 42 -20.02 5.02 -6.68
C GLY A 42 -19.10 6.12 -7.24
N PRO A 43 -17.79 6.06 -6.93
CA PRO A 43 -16.79 6.98 -7.44
C PRO A 43 -16.76 7.07 -8.98
N VAL A 44 -16.76 8.30 -9.51
CA VAL A 44 -16.48 8.59 -10.95
C VAL A 44 -15.20 9.39 -11.14
N SER A 45 -14.70 9.99 -10.06
CA SER A 45 -13.38 10.61 -10.00
C SER A 45 -12.88 10.60 -8.56
N ILE A 46 -11.57 10.57 -8.38
CA ILE A 46 -10.91 10.70 -7.09
C ILE A 46 -10.08 11.97 -7.09
N THR A 47 -10.06 12.69 -5.98
CA THR A 47 -9.10 13.78 -5.74
C THR A 47 -8.32 13.49 -4.49
N GLY A 48 -7.15 14.10 -4.34
CA GLY A 48 -6.41 13.99 -3.09
C GLY A 48 -5.18 14.87 -3.08
N SER A 49 -4.46 14.77 -1.97
CA SER A 49 -3.16 15.37 -1.77
C SER A 49 -2.10 14.31 -1.50
N VAL A 50 -0.87 14.64 -1.82
CA VAL A 50 0.31 13.84 -1.52
C VAL A 50 1.22 14.72 -0.68
N SER A 51 1.42 14.32 0.56
CA SER A 51 2.39 14.96 1.44
C SER A 51 3.69 14.19 1.35
N TYR A 52 4.80 14.92 1.32
CA TYR A 52 6.13 14.35 1.44
C TYR A 52 6.99 15.25 2.33
N THR A 53 7.81 14.61 3.17
CA THR A 53 8.85 15.22 4.00
C THR A 53 10.23 14.86 3.47
N ASN A 54 10.35 13.73 2.78
CA ASN A 54 11.62 13.27 2.24
C ASN A 54 12.10 14.14 1.07
N SER A 55 13.25 14.77 1.25
CA SER A 55 13.89 15.58 0.19
C SER A 55 14.23 14.78 -1.08
N PHE A 56 14.37 13.46 -0.99
CA PHE A 56 14.61 12.59 -2.15
C PHE A 56 13.36 12.31 -2.97
N PHE A 57 12.15 12.60 -2.46
CA PHE A 57 10.90 12.36 -3.18
C PHE A 57 10.87 13.02 -4.56
N THR A 58 11.38 14.26 -4.65
CA THR A 58 11.44 15.03 -5.89
C THR A 58 12.78 14.89 -6.63
N ALA A 59 13.76 14.21 -6.04
CA ALA A 59 15.12 14.18 -6.55
C ALA A 59 15.22 13.26 -7.78
N GLY A 60 15.59 13.84 -8.93
CA GLY A 60 15.79 13.07 -10.16
C GLY A 60 14.52 12.50 -10.77
N VAL A 61 13.34 13.00 -10.35
CA VAL A 61 12.06 12.62 -10.95
C VAL A 61 12.07 12.92 -12.46
N ALA A 62 11.62 11.96 -13.26
CA ALA A 62 11.51 12.11 -14.70
C ALA A 62 10.15 12.70 -15.06
N GLU A 63 9.11 11.86 -15.03
CA GLU A 63 7.71 12.27 -15.12
C GLU A 63 6.95 11.72 -13.90
N PRO A 64 6.47 12.58 -12.98
CA PRO A 64 5.68 12.14 -11.84
C PRO A 64 4.26 11.81 -12.29
N VAL A 65 3.74 10.64 -11.87
CA VAL A 65 2.39 10.20 -12.20
C VAL A 65 1.65 9.73 -10.94
N ILE A 66 0.35 9.96 -10.92
CA ILE A 66 -0.56 9.28 -9.99
C ILE A 66 -1.30 8.23 -10.80
N ILE A 67 -1.44 7.03 -10.28
CA ILE A 67 -2.02 5.90 -11.01
C ILE A 67 -3.02 5.14 -10.15
N LEU A 68 -4.03 4.57 -10.81
CA LEU A 68 -4.85 3.51 -10.25
C LEU A 68 -4.08 2.18 -10.39
N GLU A 69 -3.39 1.77 -9.33
CA GLU A 69 -2.51 0.61 -9.29
C GLU A 69 -3.32 -0.67 -9.03
N ASP A 70 -3.25 -1.64 -9.96
CA ASP A 70 -3.91 -2.94 -9.86
C ASP A 70 -3.27 -3.81 -8.75
N GLN A 71 -4.08 -4.21 -7.76
CA GLN A 71 -3.64 -4.93 -6.58
C GLN A 71 -3.71 -6.45 -6.68
N ALA A 72 -3.93 -7.02 -7.86
CA ALA A 72 -3.88 -8.48 -8.01
C ALA A 72 -2.51 -9.08 -7.58
N GLY A 73 -1.42 -8.32 -7.73
CA GLY A 73 -0.12 -8.70 -7.18
C GLY A 73 -0.11 -8.85 -5.66
N PHE A 74 -0.77 -7.94 -4.95
CA PHE A 74 -0.93 -8.00 -3.50
C PHE A 74 -1.80 -9.20 -3.09
N ILE A 75 -2.97 -9.34 -3.71
CA ILE A 75 -3.92 -10.43 -3.43
C ILE A 75 -3.26 -11.81 -3.64
N ASP A 76 -2.50 -11.98 -4.72
CA ASP A 76 -1.83 -13.25 -5.02
C ASP A 76 -0.50 -13.44 -4.26
N ARG A 77 -0.06 -12.42 -3.51
CA ARG A 77 1.28 -12.32 -2.90
C ARG A 77 2.39 -12.50 -3.94
N ASN A 78 2.11 -12.07 -5.17
CA ASN A 78 3.00 -12.14 -6.30
C ASN A 78 3.79 -10.84 -6.46
N LYS A 79 4.99 -10.80 -5.87
CA LYS A 79 5.91 -9.66 -5.95
C LYS A 79 6.47 -9.38 -7.35
N GLY A 80 6.26 -10.28 -8.31
CA GLY A 80 6.61 -10.10 -9.72
C GLY A 80 5.41 -9.74 -10.59
N PHE A 81 4.26 -9.39 -10.00
CA PHE A 81 3.09 -8.98 -10.76
C PHE A 81 3.36 -7.64 -11.45
N LEU A 82 3.19 -7.63 -12.77
CA LEU A 82 3.25 -6.43 -13.59
C LEU A 82 1.82 -6.00 -13.90
N MET A 83 1.42 -4.81 -13.44
CA MET A 83 0.08 -4.31 -13.74
C MET A 83 -0.12 -4.19 -15.26
N PRO A 84 -1.20 -4.76 -15.82
CA PRO A 84 -1.47 -4.68 -17.25
C PRO A 84 -1.57 -3.24 -17.74
N VAL A 85 -1.08 -2.95 -18.95
CA VAL A 85 -1.16 -1.59 -19.52
C VAL A 85 -2.61 -1.11 -19.60
N GLU A 86 -3.54 -2.01 -19.91
CA GLU A 86 -4.97 -1.71 -19.98
C GLU A 86 -5.61 -1.35 -18.64
N SER A 87 -5.05 -1.79 -17.51
CA SER A 87 -5.56 -1.46 -16.17
C SER A 87 -5.13 -0.08 -15.70
N GLN A 88 -4.03 0.45 -16.27
CA GLN A 88 -3.43 1.72 -15.84
C GLN A 88 -4.32 2.92 -16.17
N VAL A 89 -4.83 3.57 -15.12
CA VAL A 89 -5.50 4.88 -15.21
C VAL A 89 -4.61 5.94 -14.61
N LEU A 90 -4.10 6.84 -15.45
CA LEU A 90 -3.21 7.92 -15.02
C LEU A 90 -4.01 9.16 -14.60
N GLY A 91 -3.72 9.66 -13.41
CA GLY A 91 -4.24 10.91 -12.86
C GLY A 91 -3.44 12.13 -13.30
N GLN A 92 -4.03 13.30 -13.08
CA GLN A 92 -3.42 14.61 -13.32
C GLN A 92 -2.96 15.21 -11.99
N ILE A 93 -1.69 15.63 -11.93
CA ILE A 93 -1.20 16.52 -10.86
C ILE A 93 -1.74 17.93 -11.13
N THR A 94 -2.36 18.53 -10.12
CA THR A 94 -3.17 19.76 -10.23
C THR A 94 -2.57 20.96 -9.50
N SER A 95 -1.51 20.77 -8.72
CA SER A 95 -0.72 21.84 -8.12
C SER A 95 0.78 21.66 -8.41
N ASP A 96 1.63 22.49 -7.82
CA ASP A 96 3.08 22.36 -7.97
C ASP A 96 3.60 21.10 -7.28
N PHE A 97 4.10 20.13 -8.07
CA PHE A 97 4.69 18.88 -7.59
C PHE A 97 5.88 19.10 -6.63
N PHE A 98 6.62 20.20 -6.81
CA PHE A 98 7.81 20.50 -5.99
C PHE A 98 7.48 21.17 -4.66
N THR A 99 6.20 21.43 -4.38
CA THR A 99 5.74 21.99 -3.12
C THR A 99 4.84 20.99 -2.39
N SER A 100 5.28 20.50 -1.24
CA SER A 100 4.50 19.62 -0.37
C SER A 100 3.46 20.42 0.44
N PRO A 101 2.20 19.96 0.56
CA PRO A 101 1.61 18.87 -0.22
C PRO A 101 1.24 19.32 -1.64
N PHE A 102 1.33 18.41 -2.62
CA PHE A 102 0.75 18.64 -3.95
C PHE A 102 -0.60 17.93 -4.10
N THR A 103 -1.45 18.38 -5.01
CA THR A 103 -2.80 17.84 -5.22
C THR A 103 -2.92 17.14 -6.56
N TYR A 104 -3.84 16.18 -6.65
CA TYR A 104 -4.11 15.43 -7.87
C TYR A 104 -5.61 15.18 -8.10
N SER A 105 -5.94 14.77 -9.32
CA SER A 105 -7.27 14.33 -9.72
C SER A 105 -7.16 13.13 -10.66
N LEU A 106 -7.99 12.11 -10.45
CA LEU A 106 -8.03 10.88 -11.24
C LEU A 106 -9.47 10.67 -11.73
N THR A 107 -9.67 10.64 -13.04
CA THR A 107 -11.00 10.36 -13.64
C THR A 107 -11.13 8.86 -13.86
N LEU A 108 -12.17 8.25 -13.31
CA LEU A 108 -12.36 6.80 -13.41
C LEU A 108 -13.10 6.43 -14.70
N PRO A 109 -12.70 5.33 -15.38
CA PRO A 109 -13.50 4.76 -16.46
C PRO A 109 -14.84 4.26 -15.92
N ILE A 110 -15.84 4.04 -16.77
CA ILE A 110 -17.12 3.45 -16.34
C ILE A 110 -16.93 2.00 -15.87
N GLU A 111 -16.05 1.28 -16.57
CA GLU A 111 -15.63 -0.08 -16.27
C GLU A 111 -14.10 -0.11 -16.39
N PRO A 112 -13.36 -0.37 -15.30
CA PRO A 112 -11.92 -0.50 -15.35
C PRO A 112 -11.51 -1.81 -16.02
N ARG A 113 -10.24 -1.93 -16.36
CA ARG A 113 -9.67 -3.16 -16.95
C ARG A 113 -8.57 -3.75 -16.06
N GLY A 114 -8.81 -3.70 -14.76
CA GLY A 114 -7.98 -4.40 -13.78
C GLY A 114 -8.19 -5.90 -13.83
N THR A 115 -7.41 -6.58 -13.01
CA THR A 115 -7.45 -8.03 -12.91
C THR A 115 -8.47 -8.44 -11.84
N LEU A 116 -9.39 -9.33 -12.21
CA LEU A 116 -10.40 -9.85 -11.30
C LEU A 116 -9.83 -10.92 -10.37
N ARG A 117 -10.19 -10.85 -9.09
CA ARG A 117 -9.91 -11.88 -8.09
C ARG A 117 -11.14 -12.17 -7.27
N ASP A 118 -11.43 -13.46 -7.16
CA ASP A 118 -12.31 -13.98 -6.14
C ASP A 118 -11.57 -13.93 -4.79
N VAL A 119 -12.15 -13.24 -3.81
CA VAL A 119 -11.44 -12.83 -2.58
C VAL A 119 -12.22 -13.16 -1.31
N ASP A 120 -13.41 -13.75 -1.42
CA ASP A 120 -14.22 -14.09 -0.25
C ASP A 120 -13.94 -15.49 0.32
N HIS A 121 -13.17 -16.31 -0.40
CA HIS A 121 -12.66 -17.61 0.06
C HIS A 121 -13.77 -18.57 0.53
N ASP A 122 -14.93 -18.56 -0.12
CA ASP A 122 -16.11 -19.30 0.31
C ASP A 122 -16.23 -20.74 -0.27
N ASP A 123 -15.14 -21.24 -0.87
CA ASP A 123 -15.02 -22.50 -1.63
C ASP A 123 -15.88 -22.56 -2.91
N VAL A 124 -16.51 -21.47 -3.33
CA VAL A 124 -17.14 -21.30 -4.64
C VAL A 124 -16.18 -20.54 -5.56
N GLU A 125 -16.39 -20.64 -6.88
CA GLU A 125 -15.58 -19.92 -7.86
C GLU A 125 -16.45 -18.87 -8.53
N GLU A 126 -16.15 -17.61 -8.22
CA GLU A 126 -16.89 -16.43 -8.67
C GLU A 126 -16.07 -15.58 -9.64
N THR A 127 -16.73 -14.59 -10.24
CA THR A 127 -16.05 -13.57 -11.04
C THR A 127 -15.07 -12.76 -10.18
N GLY A 128 -15.45 -12.47 -8.94
CA GLY A 128 -14.70 -11.66 -7.99
C GLY A 128 -14.76 -10.15 -8.26
N VAL A 129 -13.83 -9.42 -7.66
CA VAL A 129 -13.70 -7.96 -7.79
C VAL A 129 -12.35 -7.57 -8.37
N MET A 130 -12.27 -6.38 -8.96
CA MET A 130 -10.98 -5.72 -9.22
C MET A 130 -10.66 -4.84 -8.02
N VAL A 131 -9.42 -4.89 -7.54
CA VAL A 131 -8.97 -4.09 -6.39
C VAL A 131 -7.84 -3.16 -6.84
N PHE A 132 -7.93 -1.91 -6.43
CA PHE A 132 -6.95 -0.88 -6.78
C PHE A 132 -6.51 -0.08 -5.55
N ALA A 133 -5.25 0.32 -5.55
CA ALA A 133 -4.76 1.41 -4.71
C ALA A 133 -4.53 2.64 -5.59
N VAL A 134 -4.65 3.85 -5.04
CA VAL A 134 -4.13 5.04 -5.73
C VAL A 134 -2.68 5.21 -5.28
N ALA A 135 -1.75 5.30 -6.22
CA ALA A 135 -0.33 5.35 -5.91
C ALA A 135 0.42 6.39 -6.75
N TYR A 136 1.52 6.88 -6.20
CA TYR A 136 2.50 7.68 -6.92
C TYR A 136 3.56 6.77 -7.54
N TRP A 137 3.87 7.03 -8.81
CA TRP A 137 4.97 6.42 -9.54
C TRP A 137 5.73 7.50 -10.33
N THR A 138 6.89 7.13 -10.87
CA THR A 138 7.57 7.94 -11.87
C THR A 138 7.72 7.15 -13.16
N ASN A 139 7.30 7.75 -14.27
CA ASN A 139 7.59 7.26 -15.61
C ASN A 139 8.99 7.72 -16.01
N ILE A 140 9.96 6.82 -15.88
CA ILE A 140 11.38 7.08 -16.11
C ILE A 140 11.71 6.89 -17.59
N PHE A 141 11.08 5.91 -18.23
CA PHE A 141 11.43 5.52 -19.59
C PHE A 141 10.62 6.24 -20.67
N GLY A 142 9.53 6.92 -20.29
CA GLY A 142 8.83 7.91 -21.11
C GLY A 142 7.86 7.32 -22.15
N ASP A 143 7.48 6.05 -21.99
CA ASP A 143 6.37 5.47 -22.76
C ASP A 143 5.02 6.01 -22.25
N PRO A 144 3.92 5.92 -23.02
CA PRO A 144 2.62 6.48 -22.61
C PRO A 144 2.02 5.89 -21.33
N TYR A 145 2.53 4.73 -20.89
CA TYR A 145 2.14 3.99 -19.70
C TYR A 145 3.41 3.47 -19.02
N LEU A 146 3.31 3.10 -17.76
CA LEU A 146 4.43 2.50 -17.03
C LEU A 146 4.73 1.11 -17.60
N GLU A 147 6.00 0.86 -17.92
CA GLU A 147 6.48 -0.45 -18.35
C GLU A 147 7.19 -1.20 -17.22
N GLU A 148 7.56 -2.46 -17.45
CA GLU A 148 8.19 -3.35 -16.45
C GLU A 148 9.37 -2.71 -15.70
N ARG A 149 10.17 -1.88 -16.38
CA ARG A 149 11.32 -1.20 -15.76
C ARG A 149 10.90 -0.04 -14.86
N ASP A 150 9.84 0.69 -15.21
CA ASP A 150 9.25 1.69 -14.31
C ASP A 150 8.68 1.00 -13.07
N LEU A 151 8.16 -0.21 -13.23
CA LEU A 151 7.60 -1.03 -12.14
C LEU A 151 8.64 -1.74 -11.28
N PHE A 152 9.94 -1.54 -11.52
CA PHE A 152 11.04 -2.22 -10.84
C PHE A 152 10.92 -3.76 -10.81
N GLY A 153 10.27 -4.35 -11.81
CA GLY A 153 10.00 -5.80 -11.87
C GLY A 153 8.69 -6.25 -11.22
N GLY A 154 7.86 -5.32 -10.73
CA GLY A 154 6.50 -5.56 -10.27
C GLY A 154 6.29 -5.36 -8.77
N GLY A 155 5.16 -5.87 -8.28
CA GLY A 155 4.73 -5.76 -6.89
C GLY A 155 3.63 -4.71 -6.71
N TRP A 156 3.62 -4.06 -5.54
CA TRP A 156 2.66 -3.03 -5.17
C TRP A 156 3.36 -1.93 -4.37
N SER A 157 2.79 -0.74 -4.39
CA SER A 157 3.36 0.42 -3.71
C SER A 157 3.30 0.27 -2.19
N THR A 158 4.40 0.62 -1.51
CA THR A 158 4.52 0.62 -0.03
C THR A 158 4.68 2.03 0.55
N ALA A 159 4.79 3.05 -0.28
CA ALA A 159 4.86 4.45 0.12
C ALA A 159 4.24 5.32 -0.97
N TYR A 160 3.77 6.50 -0.57
CA TYR A 160 3.04 7.43 -1.43
C TYR A 160 1.86 6.74 -2.14
N ALA A 161 1.15 5.92 -1.38
CA ALA A 161 -0.01 5.15 -1.82
C ALA A 161 -1.20 5.38 -0.88
N SER A 162 -2.39 4.98 -1.31
CA SER A 162 -3.60 5.11 -0.51
C SER A 162 -3.67 4.09 0.64
N THR A 163 -2.74 3.14 0.71
CA THR A 163 -2.73 2.04 1.68
C THR A 163 -1.67 2.25 2.75
N HIS A 164 -1.97 1.85 3.99
CA HIS A 164 -0.98 1.69 5.05
C HIS A 164 -0.42 0.27 4.97
N VAL A 165 0.89 0.15 4.94
CA VAL A 165 1.56 -1.16 4.86
C VAL A 165 2.59 -1.33 5.96
N LYS A 166 2.77 -2.56 6.39
CA LYS A 166 3.87 -2.94 7.27
C LYS A 166 5.12 -3.20 6.43
N GLN A 167 6.14 -2.35 6.59
CA GLN A 167 7.29 -2.33 5.69
C GLN A 167 8.19 -3.57 5.76
N ASN A 168 8.91 -3.81 4.67
CA ASN A 168 9.96 -4.84 4.57
C ASN A 168 11.21 -4.41 5.39
N PRO A 169 11.90 -5.31 6.12
CA PRO A 169 11.81 -6.78 6.10
C PRO A 169 10.90 -7.44 7.11
N THR A 170 10.32 -6.69 8.04
CA THR A 170 9.55 -7.30 9.15
C THR A 170 8.07 -7.48 8.82
N GLY A 171 7.53 -6.75 7.85
CA GLY A 171 6.11 -6.75 7.51
C GLY A 171 5.75 -7.22 6.11
N GLY A 172 6.73 -7.52 5.26
CA GLY A 172 6.49 -8.13 3.94
C GLY A 172 5.81 -7.22 2.90
N GLY A 173 5.37 -6.02 3.27
CA GLY A 173 4.50 -5.15 2.47
C GLY A 173 3.01 -5.39 2.71
N GLU A 174 2.64 -6.08 3.79
CA GLU A 174 1.24 -6.42 4.11
C GLU A 174 0.42 -5.18 4.48
N TYR A 175 -0.84 -5.14 4.03
CA TYR A 175 -1.75 -4.05 4.35
C TYR A 175 -2.16 -4.12 5.82
N ILE A 176 -2.17 -2.96 6.47
CA ILE A 176 -2.59 -2.78 7.87
C ILE A 176 -3.63 -1.67 8.02
N GLY A 177 -4.08 -1.08 6.90
CA GLY A 177 -5.05 0.01 6.87
C GLY A 177 -4.97 0.79 5.55
N GLY A 178 -5.52 1.99 5.58
CA GLY A 178 -5.63 2.89 4.43
C GLY A 178 -6.85 2.55 3.59
N LYS A 179 -6.83 2.91 2.30
CA LYS A 179 -8.00 2.84 1.43
C LYS A 179 -7.69 2.12 0.12
N VAL A 180 -8.63 1.30 -0.30
CA VAL A 180 -8.62 0.64 -1.62
C VAL A 180 -9.91 0.98 -2.37
N LEU A 181 -9.81 1.11 -3.68
CA LEU A 181 -10.96 1.22 -4.56
C LEU A 181 -11.26 -0.17 -5.13
N ILE A 182 -12.47 -0.66 -4.94
CA ILE A 182 -12.92 -1.91 -5.55
C ILE A 182 -13.89 -1.64 -6.69
N TYR A 183 -13.92 -2.53 -7.68
CA TYR A 183 -14.93 -2.58 -8.72
C TYR A 183 -15.53 -3.98 -8.81
N ALA A 184 -16.82 -4.11 -8.52
CA ALA A 184 -17.59 -5.33 -8.72
C ALA A 184 -18.25 -5.30 -10.11
N PRO A 185 -17.92 -6.23 -11.03
CA PRO A 185 -18.48 -6.23 -12.38
C PRO A 185 -19.97 -6.61 -12.42
N GLU A 186 -20.44 -7.32 -11.41
CA GLU A 186 -21.83 -7.75 -11.23
C GLU A 186 -22.20 -7.73 -9.73
N GLU A 187 -23.50 -7.88 -9.43
CA GLU A 187 -23.98 -7.95 -8.04
C GLU A 187 -23.54 -9.27 -7.39
N GLY A 188 -23.49 -9.29 -6.05
CA GLY A 188 -23.27 -10.53 -5.30
C GLY A 188 -21.81 -10.94 -5.12
N GLN A 189 -20.85 -10.04 -5.37
CA GLN A 189 -19.44 -10.31 -5.12
C GLN A 189 -19.11 -10.09 -3.65
N GLY A 190 -18.36 -11.01 -3.04
CA GLY A 190 -17.87 -10.85 -1.68
C GLY A 190 -16.61 -9.99 -1.59
N PHE A 191 -16.45 -9.31 -0.46
CA PHE A 191 -15.22 -8.59 -0.11
C PHE A 191 -14.99 -8.61 1.42
N PRO A 192 -13.72 -8.64 1.89
CA PRO A 192 -13.42 -8.50 3.31
C PRO A 192 -13.99 -7.21 3.94
N SER A 193 -14.65 -7.35 5.08
CA SER A 193 -15.19 -6.26 5.90
C SER A 193 -14.33 -5.92 7.12
N GLY A 194 -13.18 -6.59 7.25
CA GLY A 194 -12.22 -6.43 8.32
C GLY A 194 -11.04 -7.34 8.07
N PHE A 195 -9.99 -7.19 8.88
CA PHE A 195 -8.91 -8.16 8.94
C PHE A 195 -9.34 -9.39 9.75
N GLY A 196 -8.94 -10.59 9.31
CA GLY A 196 -9.10 -11.84 10.04
C GLY A 196 -8.36 -11.88 11.39
N GLU A 197 -8.42 -13.05 12.04
CA GLU A 197 -7.69 -13.31 13.30
C GLU A 197 -6.17 -13.23 13.12
N ASP A 198 -5.66 -13.54 11.92
CA ASP A 198 -4.23 -13.49 11.60
C ASP A 198 -3.72 -12.07 11.31
N GLY A 199 -4.62 -11.09 11.14
CA GLY A 199 -4.31 -9.71 10.84
C GLY A 199 -3.78 -9.47 9.43
N LEU A 200 -3.98 -10.42 8.51
CA LEU A 200 -3.73 -10.29 7.09
C LEU A 200 -5.06 -10.02 6.37
N LEU A 201 -4.97 -9.58 5.11
CA LEU A 201 -6.13 -9.30 4.26
C LEU A 201 -6.10 -10.22 3.05
N PHE A 202 -7.25 -10.64 2.56
CA PHE A 202 -7.41 -11.66 1.53
C PHE A 202 -6.90 -13.03 2.00
N THR A 203 -7.30 -13.44 3.21
CA THR A 203 -7.06 -14.76 3.80
C THR A 203 -8.39 -15.43 4.17
N GLU A 204 -8.35 -16.75 4.40
CA GLU A 204 -9.55 -17.57 4.64
C GLU A 204 -10.36 -17.15 5.89
N ASP A 205 -9.77 -16.39 6.81
CA ASP A 205 -10.38 -15.97 8.07
C ASP A 205 -10.97 -14.56 8.05
N ASP A 206 -10.91 -13.86 6.92
CA ASP A 206 -11.49 -12.53 6.77
C ASP A 206 -13.03 -12.56 6.88
N PRO A 207 -13.65 -11.65 7.65
CA PRO A 207 -15.10 -11.53 7.67
C PRO A 207 -15.62 -10.95 6.35
N ILE A 208 -16.53 -11.65 5.66
CA ILE A 208 -17.01 -11.25 4.32
C ILE A 208 -18.35 -10.48 4.37
N VAL A 209 -18.47 -9.49 3.47
CA VAL A 209 -19.73 -8.83 3.10
C VAL A 209 -19.95 -8.86 1.60
N ILE A 210 -21.19 -8.78 1.16
CA ILE A 210 -21.54 -8.61 -0.25
C ILE A 210 -21.49 -7.13 -0.64
N VAL A 211 -20.79 -6.82 -1.73
CA VAL A 211 -20.68 -5.44 -2.23
C VAL A 211 -21.57 -5.22 -3.46
N PRO A 212 -22.15 -4.02 -3.61
CA PRO A 212 -22.97 -3.68 -4.77
C PRO A 212 -22.12 -3.52 -6.04
N GLN A 213 -22.73 -3.76 -7.20
CA GLN A 213 -22.10 -3.58 -8.50
C GLN A 213 -21.47 -2.16 -8.66
N GLY A 214 -20.32 -2.10 -9.32
CA GLY A 214 -19.59 -0.87 -9.64
C GLY A 214 -18.54 -0.51 -8.61
N TYR A 215 -18.14 0.77 -8.59
CA TYR A 215 -17.09 1.25 -7.71
C TYR A 215 -17.57 1.44 -6.27
N THR A 216 -16.73 1.02 -5.33
CA THR A 216 -16.87 1.30 -3.90
C THR A 216 -15.47 1.62 -3.34
N LEU A 217 -15.35 2.71 -2.59
CA LEU A 217 -14.12 3.01 -1.84
C LEU A 217 -14.22 2.30 -0.48
N VAL A 218 -13.24 1.45 -0.17
CA VAL A 218 -13.17 0.75 1.11
C VAL A 218 -12.12 1.42 1.97
N ASP A 219 -12.54 1.85 3.16
CA ASP A 219 -11.67 2.40 4.20
C ASP A 219 -11.36 1.31 5.23
N MET A 220 -10.09 0.88 5.23
CA MET A 220 -9.57 -0.18 6.10
C MET A 220 -9.03 0.36 7.43
N ASP A 221 -9.11 1.67 7.68
CA ASP A 221 -8.73 2.28 8.96
C ASP A 221 -9.83 2.17 10.04
N THR A 222 -10.99 1.63 9.68
CA THR A 222 -12.13 1.43 10.59
C THR A 222 -12.36 -0.05 10.89
N ASP A 223 -12.93 -0.37 12.05
CA ASP A 223 -13.34 -1.73 12.40
C ASP A 223 -14.83 -1.77 12.76
N PRO A 224 -15.70 -2.40 11.92
CA PRO A 224 -15.37 -2.99 10.62
C PRO A 224 -15.00 -1.92 9.56
N PHE A 225 -14.50 -2.34 8.40
CA PHE A 225 -14.22 -1.48 7.25
C PHE A 225 -15.45 -0.68 6.83
N THR A 226 -15.22 0.53 6.33
CA THR A 226 -16.29 1.41 5.82
C THR A 226 -16.33 1.34 4.30
N PHE A 227 -17.54 1.22 3.74
CA PHE A 227 -17.78 1.11 2.30
C PHE A 227 -18.47 2.39 1.80
N ASP A 228 -17.74 3.27 1.12
CA ASP A 228 -18.21 4.57 0.66
C ASP A 228 -18.45 4.58 -0.86
N ARG A 229 -19.64 5.03 -1.29
CA ARG A 229 -20.05 5.15 -2.70
C ARG A 229 -20.29 6.59 -3.14
N SER A 230 -19.61 7.54 -2.50
CA SER A 230 -19.57 8.95 -2.88
C SER A 230 -19.09 9.07 -4.33
N ARG A 231 -19.65 10.02 -5.05
CA ARG A 231 -19.31 10.23 -6.46
C ARG A 231 -17.90 10.82 -6.65
N HIS A 232 -17.46 11.63 -5.69
CA HIS A 232 -16.21 12.38 -5.72
C HIS A 232 -15.46 12.29 -4.38
N PRO A 233 -14.99 11.09 -3.96
CA PRO A 233 -14.28 10.95 -2.70
C PRO A 233 -12.89 11.62 -2.73
N VAL A 234 -12.38 11.90 -1.54
CA VAL A 234 -11.02 12.35 -1.32
C VAL A 234 -10.18 11.18 -0.83
N VAL A 235 -9.05 10.93 -1.48
CA VAL A 235 -8.09 9.88 -1.13
C VAL A 235 -6.70 10.50 -1.08
N ASP A 236 -6.22 10.84 0.11
CA ASP A 236 -4.85 11.32 0.26
C ASP A 236 -3.85 10.16 0.17
N LEU A 237 -2.65 10.44 -0.33
CA LEU A 237 -1.58 9.44 -0.40
C LEU A 237 -0.65 9.59 0.81
N ILE A 238 -0.31 8.45 1.38
CA ILE A 238 0.43 8.33 2.63
C ILE A 238 1.92 8.25 2.31
N GLU A 239 2.73 9.14 2.88
CA GLU A 239 4.17 8.91 2.98
C GLU A 239 4.37 7.71 3.93
N GLY A 240 4.73 6.55 3.37
CA GLY A 240 4.75 5.28 4.11
C GLY A 240 5.92 5.21 5.07
N GLU A 241 5.78 4.46 6.17
CA GLU A 241 6.79 4.29 7.22
C GLU A 241 8.20 4.07 6.64
N GLY A 242 9.20 4.77 7.18
CA GLY A 242 10.59 4.72 6.71
C GLY A 242 10.85 5.43 5.38
N ALA A 243 9.83 5.98 4.71
CA ALA A 243 10.02 6.89 3.59
C ALA A 243 10.13 8.34 4.09
N GLU A 244 9.51 8.68 5.21
CA GLU A 244 9.57 10.00 5.84
C GLU A 244 10.99 10.39 6.28
N ALA A 245 11.23 11.70 6.36
CA ALA A 245 12.43 12.22 7.00
C ALA A 245 12.23 12.31 8.53
N ASP A 246 13.22 11.89 9.30
CA ASP A 246 13.31 12.22 10.71
C ASP A 246 13.49 13.73 10.89
N ASP A 247 12.53 14.38 11.57
CA ASP A 247 12.52 15.83 11.77
C ASP A 247 13.12 16.23 13.13
N PHE A 248 14.30 16.86 13.09
CA PHE A 248 14.98 17.42 14.25
C PHE A 248 14.95 18.97 14.26
N SER A 249 14.11 19.60 13.45
CA SER A 249 14.10 21.06 13.26
C SER A 249 13.68 21.85 14.50
N ASP A 250 12.94 21.23 15.42
CA ASP A 250 12.54 21.81 16.70
C ASP A 250 13.62 21.70 17.80
N LEU A 251 14.71 20.99 17.55
CA LEU A 251 15.82 20.81 18.49
C LEU A 251 16.90 21.90 18.33
N SER A 252 17.68 22.13 19.39
CA SER A 252 18.91 22.91 19.27
C SER A 252 19.92 22.21 18.35
N TYR A 253 20.95 22.92 17.85
CA TYR A 253 21.97 22.30 16.99
C TYR A 253 22.69 21.14 17.68
N THR A 254 22.97 21.28 18.97
CA THR A 254 23.62 20.23 19.76
C THR A 254 22.68 19.06 20.01
N GLU A 255 21.43 19.34 20.37
CA GLU A 255 20.40 18.31 20.60
C GLU A 255 20.07 17.53 19.33
N ALA A 256 19.96 18.22 18.19
CA ALA A 256 19.74 17.60 16.88
C ALA A 256 20.89 16.67 16.48
N PHE A 257 22.14 17.07 16.77
CA PHE A 257 23.30 16.21 16.53
C PHE A 257 23.28 14.97 17.44
N ASP A 258 23.01 15.14 18.74
CA ASP A 258 22.91 14.01 19.67
C ASP A 258 21.81 13.02 19.23
N ALA A 259 20.65 13.53 18.79
CA ALA A 259 19.56 12.73 18.23
C ALA A 259 19.94 12.02 16.93
N LEU A 260 20.64 12.71 16.01
CA LEU A 260 21.15 12.10 14.77
C LEU A 260 22.11 10.95 15.06
N VAL A 261 23.05 11.10 16.01
CA VAL A 261 23.96 10.01 16.36
C VAL A 261 23.20 8.87 17.04
N ASP A 262 22.23 9.17 17.92
CA ASP A 262 21.37 8.14 18.52
C ASP A 262 20.62 7.32 17.46
N LEU A 263 20.04 7.98 16.45
CA LEU A 263 19.37 7.34 15.33
C LEU A 263 20.35 6.46 14.52
N MET A 264 21.46 7.04 14.07
CA MET A 264 22.48 6.32 13.29
C MET A 264 23.04 5.12 14.07
N SER A 265 23.19 5.23 15.39
CA SER A 265 23.66 4.12 16.23
C SER A 265 22.72 2.93 16.29
N LYS A 266 21.42 3.15 16.10
CA LYS A 266 20.38 2.12 16.14
C LYS A 266 20.11 1.53 14.76
N GLU A 267 20.12 2.36 13.72
CA GLU A 267 19.53 2.01 12.42
C GLU A 267 20.55 1.82 11.30
N TYR A 268 21.77 2.35 11.46
CA TYR A 268 22.78 2.22 10.40
C TYR A 268 23.26 0.76 10.27
N ALA A 269 22.79 0.09 9.21
CA ALA A 269 22.96 -1.35 9.01
C ALA A 269 24.42 -1.85 8.92
N PHE A 270 25.40 -0.95 8.69
CA PHE A 270 26.80 -1.32 8.48
C PHE A 270 27.73 -0.96 9.66
N THR A 271 27.19 -0.60 10.84
CA THR A 271 28.00 -0.22 12.01
C THR A 271 29.05 -1.26 12.37
N GLU A 272 28.65 -2.52 12.59
CA GLU A 272 29.58 -3.60 12.95
C GLU A 272 30.56 -3.90 11.82
N PHE A 273 30.07 -3.99 10.58
CA PHE A 273 30.88 -4.30 9.41
C PHE A 273 31.98 -3.27 9.17
N LYS A 274 31.69 -1.99 9.43
CA LYS A 274 32.61 -0.87 9.24
C LYS A 274 33.40 -0.51 10.50
N GLY A 275 33.14 -1.17 11.63
CA GLY A 275 33.79 -0.90 12.91
C GLY A 275 33.57 0.54 13.39
N ILE A 276 32.36 1.07 13.20
CA ILE A 276 32.03 2.45 13.57
C ILE A 276 31.82 2.52 15.08
N ASP A 277 32.55 3.43 15.73
CA ASP A 277 32.37 3.79 17.13
C ASP A 277 31.56 5.10 17.21
N TRP A 278 30.25 4.97 17.39
CA TRP A 278 29.33 6.11 17.43
C TRP A 278 29.56 7.03 18.64
N ASP A 279 29.99 6.47 19.77
CA ASP A 279 30.30 7.26 20.97
C ASP A 279 31.58 8.08 20.76
N ALA A 280 32.61 7.50 20.14
CA ALA A 280 33.82 8.23 19.78
C ALA A 280 33.56 9.33 18.75
N LEU A 281 32.74 9.06 17.72
CA LEU A 281 32.33 10.08 16.76
C LEU A 281 31.51 11.20 17.44
N ARG A 282 30.62 10.86 18.37
CA ARG A 282 29.90 11.87 19.17
C ARG A 282 30.88 12.75 19.93
N GLU A 283 31.80 12.16 20.69
CA GLU A 283 32.78 12.89 21.49
C GLU A 283 33.67 13.80 20.61
N GLU A 284 34.09 13.32 19.43
CA GLU A 284 34.93 14.08 18.51
C GLU A 284 34.20 15.27 17.89
N PHE A 285 32.97 15.10 17.42
CA PHE A 285 32.27 16.11 16.61
C PHE A 285 31.35 17.03 17.41
N ARG A 286 30.81 16.59 18.56
CA ARG A 286 29.86 17.38 19.37
C ARG A 286 30.36 18.81 19.70
N PRO A 287 31.65 19.05 20.04
CA PRO A 287 32.12 20.41 20.30
C PRO A 287 31.94 21.39 19.13
N MET A 288 31.94 20.90 17.88
CA MET A 288 31.69 21.74 16.71
C MET A 288 30.23 22.21 16.63
N PHE A 289 29.29 21.37 17.07
CA PHE A 289 27.87 21.70 17.13
C PHE A 289 27.57 22.68 18.27
N GLU A 290 28.22 22.50 19.43
CA GLU A 290 28.15 23.45 20.55
C GLU A 290 28.68 24.83 20.15
N GLU A 291 29.79 24.89 19.43
CA GLU A 291 30.34 26.15 18.91
C GLU A 291 29.41 26.80 17.88
N ALA A 292 28.86 26.02 16.95
CA ALA A 292 27.89 26.51 15.97
C ALA A 292 26.63 27.07 16.65
N GLU A 293 26.15 26.41 17.69
CA GLU A 293 25.00 26.85 18.50
C GLU A 293 25.31 28.14 19.26
N ALA A 294 26.43 28.19 19.98
CA ALA A 294 26.85 29.37 20.75
C ALA A 294 27.03 30.61 19.86
N ASN A 295 27.50 30.40 18.62
CA ASN A 295 27.66 31.45 17.62
C ASN A 295 26.40 31.72 16.80
N ASN A 296 25.33 30.92 16.98
CA ASN A 296 24.13 30.92 16.15
C ASN A 296 24.44 30.90 14.63
N SER A 297 25.39 30.04 14.25
CA SER A 297 26.00 29.99 12.93
C SER A 297 25.54 28.77 12.13
N ASN A 298 24.61 29.00 11.20
CA ASN A 298 24.12 27.95 10.30
C ASN A 298 25.23 27.39 9.39
N ASP A 299 26.19 28.23 9.00
CA ASP A 299 27.34 27.80 8.18
C ASP A 299 28.26 26.85 8.95
N ASP A 300 28.47 27.09 10.25
CA ASP A 300 29.29 26.21 11.08
C ASP A 300 28.57 24.90 11.39
N TYR A 301 27.26 24.92 11.60
CA TYR A 301 26.44 23.73 11.72
C TYR A 301 26.53 22.84 10.46
N LYS A 302 26.35 23.44 9.27
CA LYS A 302 26.50 22.73 7.98
C LYS A 302 27.89 22.14 7.80
N ARG A 303 28.94 22.87 8.22
CA ARG A 303 30.33 22.41 8.13
C ARG A 303 30.62 21.28 9.11
N ALA A 304 30.03 21.30 10.31
CA ALA A 304 30.13 20.24 11.29
C ALA A 304 29.47 18.96 10.78
N LEU A 305 28.24 19.05 10.25
CA LEU A 305 27.54 17.93 9.61
C LEU A 305 28.33 17.28 8.46
N MET A 306 28.87 18.11 7.56
CA MET A 306 29.71 17.61 6.46
C MET A 306 30.94 16.84 6.97
N ARG A 307 31.61 17.35 8.01
CA ARG A 307 32.79 16.68 8.57
C ARG A 307 32.44 15.39 9.29
N PHE A 308 31.35 15.39 10.07
CA PHE A 308 30.84 14.20 10.74
C PHE A 308 30.50 13.10 9.71
N THR A 309 29.75 13.43 8.66
CA THR A 309 29.40 12.45 7.61
C THR A 309 30.61 11.92 6.86
N TRP A 310 31.65 12.73 6.62
CA TRP A 310 32.90 12.26 6.02
C TRP A 310 33.74 11.34 6.91
N ALA A 311 33.53 11.35 8.23
CA ALA A 311 34.17 10.43 9.15
C ALA A 311 33.54 9.02 9.09
N ILE A 312 32.31 8.92 8.57
CA ILE A 312 31.65 7.64 8.34
C ILE A 312 32.19 7.05 7.03
N PRO A 313 32.79 5.84 7.02
CA PRO A 313 33.39 5.27 5.83
C PRO A 313 32.34 4.69 4.86
N ASP A 314 31.44 5.53 4.35
CA ASP A 314 30.39 5.19 3.39
C ASP A 314 30.14 6.29 2.36
N GLY A 315 30.27 5.94 1.08
CA GLY A 315 29.96 6.86 -0.03
C GLY A 315 28.47 7.18 -0.19
N HIS A 316 27.58 6.42 0.44
CA HIS A 316 26.13 6.68 0.45
C HIS A 316 25.68 7.56 1.62
N VAL A 317 26.58 7.85 2.58
CA VAL A 317 26.31 8.77 3.67
C VAL A 317 26.84 10.15 3.29
N GLY A 318 25.98 11.15 3.36
CA GLY A 318 26.34 12.53 3.05
C GLY A 318 25.29 13.50 3.55
N THR A 319 25.53 14.78 3.29
CA THR A 319 24.60 15.86 3.64
C THR A 319 24.24 16.65 2.40
N SER A 320 22.95 16.90 2.20
CA SER A 320 22.50 17.96 1.29
C SER A 320 22.33 19.25 2.10
N ALA A 321 22.96 20.34 1.64
CA ALA A 321 22.81 21.66 2.24
C ALA A 321 21.85 22.56 1.46
N PHE A 322 21.13 21.99 0.49
CA PHE A 322 20.19 22.71 -0.38
C PHE A 322 18.77 22.53 0.14
N VAL A 323 18.39 23.39 1.10
CA VAL A 323 17.02 23.85 1.34
C VAL A 323 17.11 25.33 1.65
#